data_AF-A0A1J4JRI1-F1
#
_entry.id   AF-A0A1J4JRI1-F1
#
_cell.length_a   1.000
_cell.length_b   1.000
_cell.length_c   1.000
_cell.angle_alpha   90.00
_cell.angle_beta   90.00
_cell.angle_gamma   90.00
#
_symmetry.space_group_name_H-M   'P 1'
#
loop_
_entity.id
_entity.type
_entity.pdbx_description
1 polymer ?
#
loop_
_entity_poly.entity_id
_entity_poly.type
_entity_poly.pdbx_seq_one_letter_code
_entity_poly.pdbx_strand_id
1 'polypeptide(L)'
;MALANETDVVKEFTEYLQQFSLVNYAYMSVFFILASIYITLTFKSLKNLKFLDPIAYNAQIAYISAVCVKGASYMTCSILFIIPQFPKTNQTYYYHIWKRWNVLAMGTPGYVSAAAYCCIFFSWCNICITYLSKNSKSFYEKSGTFIKVLLVIIFILFISSTSVVVIANVEVSNNAHYFEAGVATFRDFCIGFCFLVYMIHVLQQFRESGNMRKSSPEFRLFVMCVTLILVLFIRTASIVFYTFHYSGQIHEFSLERLIMFAIEQFITELFPFTTIAAVRLFSIDEYSFTPIEYEDVF
;
A
#
# COMPACT_ATOMS: atom_id res chain seq x y z
N MET A 1 -9.79 38.19 9.43
CA MET A 1 -9.76 36.86 10.10
C MET A 1 -9.00 35.81 9.29
N ALA A 2 -9.19 35.66 7.97
CA ALA A 2 -8.48 34.64 7.17
C ALA A 2 -6.93 34.81 7.11
N LEU A 3 -6.42 36.04 7.05
CA LEU A 3 -4.96 36.31 6.93
C LEU A 3 -4.16 36.03 8.20
N ALA A 4 -4.74 36.28 9.40
CA ALA A 4 -4.09 35.95 10.67
C ALA A 4 -3.93 34.42 10.83
N ASN A 5 -4.88 33.67 10.27
CA ASN A 5 -4.88 32.20 10.31
C ASN A 5 -3.75 31.59 9.48
N GLU A 6 -3.42 32.19 8.33
CA GLU A 6 -2.37 31.67 7.45
C GLU A 6 -0.97 31.89 8.02
N THR A 7 -0.75 33.00 8.74
CA THR A 7 0.57 33.31 9.31
C THR A 7 0.93 32.33 10.43
N ASP A 8 -0.04 31.96 11.26
CA ASP A 8 0.13 30.98 12.33
C ASP A 8 0.40 29.57 11.77
N VAL A 9 -0.33 29.15 10.72
CA VAL A 9 -0.08 27.86 10.04
C VAL A 9 1.31 27.79 9.43
N VAL A 10 1.80 28.87 8.80
CA VAL A 10 3.14 28.93 8.20
C VAL A 10 4.23 28.86 9.28
N LYS A 11 3.98 29.46 10.45
CA LYS A 11 4.87 29.37 11.60
C LYS A 11 4.95 27.96 12.16
N GLU A 12 3.80 27.32 12.40
CA GLU A 12 3.73 25.91 12.82
C GLU A 12 4.40 24.98 11.80
N PHE A 13 4.11 25.18 10.50
CA PHE A 13 4.77 24.45 9.42
C PHE A 13 6.29 24.49 9.60
N THR A 14 6.86 25.68 9.71
CA THR A 14 8.31 25.90 9.85
C THR A 14 8.89 25.24 11.11
N GLU A 15 8.16 25.31 12.23
CA GLU A 15 8.60 24.72 13.51
C GLU A 15 8.71 23.20 13.43
N TYR A 16 7.74 22.54 12.80
CA TYR A 16 7.66 21.07 12.76
C TYR A 16 8.28 20.43 11.50
N LEU A 17 8.72 21.22 10.50
CA LEU A 17 9.33 20.76 9.25
C LEU A 17 10.41 19.68 9.46
N GLN A 18 11.30 19.89 10.43
CA GLN A 18 12.43 19.00 10.67
C GLN A 18 11.98 17.64 11.19
N GLN A 19 10.98 17.62 12.07
CA GLN A 19 10.48 16.37 12.65
C GLN A 19 9.67 15.57 11.61
N PHE A 20 8.84 16.24 10.81
CA PHE A 20 8.15 15.61 9.68
C PHE A 20 9.15 15.04 8.68
N SER A 21 10.19 15.79 8.32
CA SER A 21 11.25 15.31 7.43
C SER A 21 11.96 14.07 8.00
N LEU A 22 12.35 14.10 9.29
CA LEU A 22 13.01 12.98 9.95
C LEU A 22 12.16 11.69 9.93
N VAL A 23 10.87 11.80 10.25
CA VAL A 23 9.94 10.65 10.21
C VAL A 23 9.81 10.09 8.80
N ASN A 24 9.67 10.95 7.78
CA ASN A 24 9.61 10.50 6.40
C ASN A 24 10.93 9.84 5.94
N TYR A 25 12.09 10.36 6.34
CA TYR A 25 13.38 9.71 6.08
C TYR A 25 13.53 8.35 6.75
N ALA A 26 13.04 8.20 7.97
CA ALA A 26 13.04 6.92 8.67
C ALA A 26 12.22 5.89 7.87
N TYR A 27 11.00 6.24 7.46
CA TYR A 27 10.16 5.38 6.62
C TYR A 27 10.81 5.08 5.26
N MET A 28 11.32 6.09 4.56
CA MET A 28 12.06 5.94 3.30
C MET A 28 13.16 4.88 3.44
N SER A 29 13.99 5.00 4.48
CA SER A 29 15.10 4.08 4.74
C SER A 29 14.62 2.65 4.96
N VAL A 30 13.58 2.47 5.78
CA VAL A 30 12.99 1.14 6.04
C VAL A 30 12.43 0.52 4.76
N PHE A 31 11.69 1.28 3.95
CA PHE A 31 11.15 0.78 2.68
C PHE A 31 12.26 0.39 1.69
N PHE A 32 13.33 1.17 1.56
CA PHE A 32 14.45 0.78 0.70
C PHE A 32 15.20 -0.45 1.22
N ILE A 33 15.39 -0.59 2.53
CA ILE A 33 15.97 -1.81 3.12
C ILE A 33 15.09 -3.02 2.80
N LEU A 34 13.77 -2.92 3.00
CA LEU A 34 12.82 -3.98 2.64
C LEU A 34 12.88 -4.32 1.14
N ALA A 35 12.98 -3.30 0.27
CA ALA A 35 13.12 -3.50 -1.17
C ALA A 35 14.41 -4.26 -1.49
N SER A 36 15.56 -3.85 -0.92
CA SER A 36 16.86 -4.48 -1.16
C SER A 36 16.89 -5.94 -0.70
N ILE A 37 16.36 -6.24 0.49
CA ILE A 37 16.22 -7.60 1.01
C ILE A 37 15.36 -8.42 0.04
N TYR A 38 14.17 -7.93 -0.31
CA TYR A 38 13.24 -8.67 -1.14
C TYR A 38 13.75 -8.87 -2.56
N ILE A 39 14.43 -7.88 -3.14
CA ILE A 39 15.10 -7.97 -4.45
C ILE A 39 16.15 -9.09 -4.40
N THR A 40 16.96 -9.17 -3.35
CA THR A 40 18.01 -10.20 -3.21
C THR A 40 17.41 -11.59 -3.10
N LEU A 41 16.34 -11.76 -2.31
CA LEU A 41 15.60 -13.03 -2.21
C LEU A 41 14.97 -13.40 -3.55
N THR A 42 14.38 -12.42 -4.22
CA THR A 42 13.68 -12.61 -5.49
C THR A 42 14.70 -13.00 -6.57
N PHE A 43 15.84 -12.33 -6.71
CA PHE A 43 16.89 -12.67 -7.68
C PHE A 43 17.42 -14.10 -7.55
N LYS A 44 17.61 -14.60 -6.32
CA LYS A 44 18.00 -16.00 -6.10
C LYS A 44 16.95 -16.99 -6.64
N SER A 45 15.68 -16.59 -6.63
CA SER A 45 14.54 -17.43 -7.04
C SER A 45 14.04 -17.18 -8.48
N LEU A 46 14.33 -16.00 -9.06
CA LEU A 46 13.79 -15.47 -10.32
C LEU A 46 14.13 -16.34 -11.53
N LYS A 47 15.34 -16.92 -11.56
CA LYS A 47 15.81 -17.70 -12.71
C LYS A 47 14.96 -18.95 -12.97
N ASN A 48 14.39 -19.53 -11.90
CA ASN A 48 13.56 -20.73 -11.98
C ASN A 48 12.06 -20.39 -11.94
N LEU A 49 11.63 -19.38 -11.17
CA LEU A 49 10.22 -19.04 -11.00
C LEU A 49 9.54 -18.48 -12.26
N LYS A 50 10.26 -17.73 -13.11
CA LYS A 50 9.65 -17.12 -14.32
C LYS A 50 9.03 -18.17 -15.26
N PHE A 51 9.61 -19.36 -15.32
CA PHE A 51 9.16 -20.44 -16.19
C PHE A 51 8.15 -21.37 -15.52
N LEU A 52 8.24 -21.53 -14.19
CA LEU A 52 7.41 -22.46 -13.43
C LEU A 52 6.07 -21.85 -12.96
N ASP A 53 6.08 -20.59 -12.51
CA ASP A 53 4.88 -19.90 -12.03
C ASP A 53 4.91 -18.39 -12.37
N PRO A 54 4.38 -18.00 -13.54
CA PRO A 54 4.37 -16.60 -13.97
C PRO A 54 3.47 -15.71 -13.08
N ILE A 55 2.51 -16.29 -12.35
CA ILE A 55 1.60 -15.52 -11.50
C ILE A 55 2.32 -15.11 -10.21
N ALA A 56 3.01 -16.06 -9.57
CA ALA A 56 3.86 -15.77 -8.41
C ALA A 56 4.98 -14.77 -8.75
N TYR A 57 5.57 -14.89 -9.95
CA TYR A 57 6.53 -13.93 -10.46
C TYR A 57 5.94 -12.51 -10.52
N ASN A 58 4.76 -12.34 -11.12
CA ASN A 58 4.12 -11.03 -11.26
C ASN A 58 3.77 -10.40 -9.91
N ALA A 59 3.33 -11.20 -8.94
CA ALA A 59 3.06 -10.72 -7.58
C ALA A 59 4.35 -10.23 -6.88
N GLN A 60 5.48 -10.89 -7.07
CA GLN A 60 6.77 -10.43 -6.54
C GLN A 60 7.22 -9.12 -7.16
N ILE A 61 7.10 -8.97 -8.48
CA ILE A 61 7.41 -7.71 -9.16
C ILE A 61 6.48 -6.58 -8.68
N ALA A 62 5.19 -6.87 -8.50
CA ALA A 62 4.22 -5.90 -7.99
C ALA A 62 4.57 -5.46 -6.55
N TYR A 63 4.96 -6.40 -5.68
CA TYR A 63 5.44 -6.10 -4.33
C TYR A 63 6.67 -5.18 -4.36
N ILE A 64 7.71 -5.55 -5.12
CA ILE A 64 8.95 -4.76 -5.23
C ILE A 64 8.63 -3.34 -5.72
N SER A 65 7.78 -3.24 -6.74
CA SER A 65 7.35 -1.96 -7.30
C SER A 65 6.65 -1.09 -6.25
N ALA A 66 5.74 -1.66 -5.46
CA ALA A 66 5.04 -0.92 -4.41
C ALA A 66 5.98 -0.44 -3.30
N VAL A 67 6.89 -1.28 -2.81
CA VAL A 67 7.86 -0.91 -1.77
C VAL A 67 8.82 0.18 -2.29
N CYS A 68 9.31 0.07 -3.53
CA CYS A 68 10.15 1.10 -4.15
C CYS A 68 9.40 2.43 -4.34
N VAL A 69 8.16 2.40 -4.84
CA VAL A 69 7.34 3.61 -5.02
C VAL A 69 7.03 4.27 -3.68
N LYS A 70 6.75 3.49 -2.63
CA LYS A 70 6.58 4.00 -1.27
C LYS A 70 7.85 4.67 -0.75
N GLY A 71 9.00 4.01 -0.85
CA GLY A 71 10.30 4.59 -0.49
C GLY A 71 10.57 5.90 -1.23
N ALA A 72 10.35 5.93 -2.55
CA ALA A 72 10.51 7.12 -3.37
C ALA A 72 9.56 8.26 -2.96
N SER A 73 8.31 7.94 -2.60
CA SER A 73 7.36 8.94 -2.09
C SER A 73 7.82 9.60 -0.79
N TYR A 74 8.23 8.80 0.20
CA TYR A 74 8.72 9.36 1.46
C TYR A 74 9.97 10.20 1.25
N MET A 75 10.83 9.82 0.30
CA MET A 75 11.96 10.65 -0.15
C MET A 75 11.48 11.98 -0.72
N THR A 76 10.51 11.97 -1.65
CA THR A 76 9.92 13.19 -2.23
C THR A 76 9.31 14.09 -1.17
N CYS A 77 8.53 13.55 -0.22
CA CYS A 77 7.97 14.33 0.89
C CYS A 77 9.05 14.95 1.78
N SER A 78 10.09 14.19 2.11
CA SER A 78 11.22 14.69 2.91
C SER A 78 11.95 15.84 2.22
N ILE A 79 12.16 15.72 0.90
CA ILE A 79 12.76 16.79 0.08
C ILE A 79 11.87 18.04 0.10
N LEU A 80 10.55 17.87 -0.07
CA LEU A 80 9.61 18.99 -0.03
C LEU A 80 9.59 19.69 1.35
N PHE A 81 9.88 18.97 2.43
CA PHE A 81 10.01 19.54 3.79
C PHE A 81 11.38 20.18 4.08
N ILE A 82 12.47 19.76 3.42
CA ILE A 82 13.81 20.35 3.63
C ILE A 82 14.01 21.65 2.88
N ILE A 83 13.55 21.74 1.62
CA ILE A 83 13.80 22.92 0.77
C ILE A 83 13.38 24.25 1.45
N PRO A 84 12.25 24.34 2.18
CA PRO A 84 11.85 25.57 2.86
C PRO A 84 12.74 25.97 4.05
N GLN A 85 13.63 25.09 4.53
CA GLN A 85 14.54 25.37 5.65
C GLN A 85 15.78 26.16 5.23
N PHE A 86 16.02 26.36 3.93
CA PHE A 86 17.17 27.13 3.47
C PHE A 86 16.96 28.64 3.71
N PRO A 87 17.92 29.35 4.34
CA PRO A 87 17.73 30.65 5.02
C PRO A 87 17.41 31.87 4.14
N LYS A 88 17.00 31.69 2.88
CA LYS A 88 16.62 32.76 1.94
C LYS A 88 15.29 32.49 1.21
N THR A 89 14.49 31.54 1.67
CA THR A 89 13.29 31.09 0.94
C THR A 89 12.00 31.69 1.48
N ASN A 90 11.09 32.05 0.56
CA ASN A 90 9.76 32.59 0.88
C ASN A 90 8.86 31.46 1.42
N GLN A 91 8.71 31.35 2.74
CA GLN A 91 8.01 30.24 3.40
C GLN A 91 6.57 30.05 2.92
N THR A 92 5.83 31.14 2.66
CA THR A 92 4.46 31.09 2.13
C THR A 92 4.41 30.44 0.74
N TYR A 93 5.36 30.77 -0.13
CA TYR A 93 5.47 30.14 -1.45
C TYR A 93 5.67 28.63 -1.35
N TYR A 94 6.53 28.17 -0.43
CA TYR A 94 6.77 26.75 -0.22
C TYR A 94 5.60 26.01 0.42
N TYR A 95 4.87 26.66 1.33
CA TYR A 95 3.64 26.10 1.86
C TYR A 95 2.62 25.83 0.74
N HIS A 96 2.47 26.74 -0.23
CA HIS A 96 1.61 26.49 -1.40
C HIS A 96 2.13 25.38 -2.32
N ILE A 97 3.45 25.27 -2.51
CA ILE A 97 4.07 24.14 -3.23
C ILE A 97 3.73 22.83 -2.51
N TRP A 98 3.98 22.76 -1.20
CA TRP A 98 3.67 21.59 -0.38
C TRP A 98 2.20 21.20 -0.54
N LYS A 99 1.29 22.17 -0.34
CA LYS A 99 -0.15 21.93 -0.43
C LYS A 99 -0.59 21.37 -1.79
N ARG A 100 0.06 21.77 -2.88
CA ARG A 100 -0.23 21.26 -4.23
C ARG A 100 0.38 19.88 -4.49
N TRP A 101 1.65 19.71 -4.18
CA TRP A 101 2.43 18.54 -4.60
C TRP A 101 2.37 17.37 -3.61
N ASN A 102 2.02 17.63 -2.34
CA ASN A 102 1.89 16.59 -1.32
C ASN A 102 0.84 15.54 -1.71
N VAL A 103 -0.24 15.93 -2.40
CA VAL A 103 -1.25 14.96 -2.86
C VAL A 103 -0.66 13.93 -3.80
N LEU A 104 0.23 14.35 -4.72
CA LEU A 104 0.89 13.44 -5.65
C LEU A 104 1.93 12.58 -4.93
N ALA A 105 2.72 13.19 -4.04
CA ALA A 105 3.75 12.47 -3.32
C ALA A 105 3.13 11.39 -2.40
N MET A 106 2.10 11.72 -1.62
CA MET A 106 1.49 10.82 -0.64
C MET A 106 0.34 9.96 -1.19
N GLY A 107 -0.42 10.46 -2.17
CA GLY A 107 -1.58 9.77 -2.75
C GLY A 107 -1.20 8.70 -3.78
N THR A 108 -0.30 9.02 -4.72
CA THR A 108 0.16 8.12 -5.80
C THR A 108 0.61 6.74 -5.30
N PRO A 109 1.45 6.64 -4.24
CA PRO A 109 1.88 5.34 -3.72
C PRO A 109 0.74 4.48 -3.19
N GLY A 110 -0.37 5.08 -2.76
CA GLY A 110 -1.56 4.36 -2.34
C GLY A 110 -2.15 3.51 -3.47
N TYR A 111 -2.18 4.04 -4.69
CA TYR A 111 -2.66 3.30 -5.88
C TYR A 111 -1.74 2.15 -6.27
N VAL A 112 -0.43 2.36 -6.22
CA VAL A 112 0.55 1.31 -6.50
C VAL A 112 0.48 0.21 -5.44
N SER A 113 0.30 0.58 -4.17
CA SER A 113 0.13 -0.38 -3.07
C SER A 113 -1.16 -1.18 -3.22
N ALA A 114 -2.28 -0.52 -3.55
CA ALA A 114 -3.55 -1.17 -3.83
C ALA A 114 -3.45 -2.17 -4.99
N ALA A 115 -2.81 -1.78 -6.10
CA ALA A 115 -2.56 -2.67 -7.23
C ALA A 115 -1.68 -3.87 -6.83
N ALA A 116 -0.62 -3.63 -6.05
CA ALA A 116 0.23 -4.71 -5.54
C ALA A 116 -0.55 -5.66 -4.62
N TYR A 117 -1.39 -5.15 -3.72
CA TYR A 117 -2.24 -5.98 -2.88
C TYR A 117 -3.18 -6.85 -3.70
N CYS A 118 -3.75 -6.34 -4.79
CA CYS A 118 -4.56 -7.15 -5.73
C CYS A 118 -3.75 -8.28 -6.37
N CYS A 119 -2.56 -8.00 -6.89
CA CYS A 119 -1.68 -9.01 -7.49
C CYS A 119 -1.24 -10.08 -6.48
N ILE A 120 -0.85 -9.63 -5.28
CA ILE A 120 -0.41 -10.49 -4.18
C ILE A 120 -1.56 -11.38 -3.75
N PHE A 121 -2.69 -10.79 -3.33
CA PHE A 121 -3.89 -11.52 -2.92
C PHE A 121 -4.31 -12.57 -3.96
N PHE A 122 -4.33 -12.20 -5.24
CA PHE A 122 -4.68 -13.14 -6.30
C PHE A 122 -3.69 -14.29 -6.47
N SER A 123 -2.39 -13.99 -6.46
CA SER A 123 -1.36 -15.00 -6.55
C SER A 123 -1.48 -16.02 -5.43
N TRP A 124 -1.85 -15.58 -4.23
CA TRP A 124 -2.07 -16.48 -3.11
C TRP A 124 -3.35 -17.30 -3.26
N CYS A 125 -4.42 -16.69 -3.75
CA CYS A 125 -5.64 -17.42 -4.06
C CYS A 125 -5.42 -18.50 -5.12
N ASN A 126 -4.59 -18.22 -6.14
CA ASN A 126 -4.19 -19.21 -7.15
C ASN A 126 -3.50 -20.43 -6.52
N ILE A 127 -2.56 -20.17 -5.61
CA ILE A 127 -1.84 -21.21 -4.88
C ILE A 127 -2.83 -22.05 -4.07
N CYS A 128 -3.69 -21.43 -3.25
CA CYS A 128 -4.68 -22.14 -2.45
C CYS A 128 -5.62 -23.01 -3.30
N ILE A 129 -6.08 -22.50 -4.45
CA ILE A 129 -6.96 -23.23 -5.36
C ILE A 129 -6.24 -24.41 -6.04
N THR A 130 -4.96 -24.26 -6.37
CA THR A 130 -4.17 -25.36 -6.94
C THR A 130 -4.09 -26.55 -5.99
N TYR A 131 -4.11 -26.30 -4.68
CA TYR A 131 -4.16 -27.35 -3.65
C TYR A 131 -5.57 -27.80 -3.26
N LEU A 132 -6.63 -27.06 -3.64
CA LEU A 132 -8.03 -27.35 -3.32
C LEU A 132 -8.80 -27.87 -4.54
N SER A 133 -9.18 -29.16 -4.52
CA SER A 133 -10.01 -29.97 -5.45
C SER A 133 -10.38 -29.40 -6.85
N LYS A 134 -10.30 -30.25 -7.91
CA LYS A 134 -10.58 -29.93 -9.33
C LYS A 134 -11.85 -29.11 -9.65
N ASN A 135 -12.85 -29.06 -8.77
CA ASN A 135 -14.11 -28.32 -8.97
C ASN A 135 -13.97 -26.79 -8.83
N SER A 136 -12.81 -26.27 -8.43
CA SER A 136 -12.54 -24.85 -8.17
C SER A 136 -12.04 -24.05 -9.40
N LYS A 137 -11.72 -24.71 -10.52
CA LYS A 137 -11.10 -24.07 -11.71
C LYS A 137 -11.94 -22.94 -12.32
N SER A 138 -13.27 -23.13 -12.43
CA SER A 138 -14.21 -22.13 -12.96
C SER A 138 -14.26 -20.86 -12.11
N PHE A 139 -14.22 -21.02 -10.79
CA PHE A 139 -14.19 -19.87 -9.86
C PHE A 139 -12.89 -19.08 -10.04
N TYR A 140 -11.76 -19.76 -10.20
CA TYR A 140 -10.47 -19.12 -10.39
C TYR A 140 -10.38 -18.27 -11.66
N GLU A 141 -10.83 -18.79 -12.81
CA GLU A 141 -10.81 -18.04 -14.08
C GLU A 141 -11.66 -16.75 -13.99
N LYS A 142 -12.82 -16.84 -13.31
CA LYS A 142 -13.66 -15.67 -13.01
C LYS A 142 -12.94 -14.68 -12.07
N SER A 143 -12.22 -15.19 -11.08
CA SER A 143 -11.45 -14.38 -10.13
C SER A 143 -10.33 -13.60 -10.81
N GLY A 144 -9.59 -14.24 -11.72
CA GLY A 144 -8.52 -13.58 -12.47
C GLY A 144 -9.05 -12.48 -13.39
N THR A 145 -10.22 -12.70 -14.01
CA THR A 145 -10.92 -11.67 -14.78
C THR A 145 -11.33 -10.50 -13.89
N PHE A 146 -11.89 -10.80 -12.71
CA PHE A 146 -12.30 -9.80 -11.74
C PHE A 146 -11.14 -8.90 -11.28
N ILE A 147 -9.97 -9.47 -10.99
CA ILE A 147 -8.79 -8.68 -10.58
C ILE A 147 -8.25 -7.81 -11.70
N LYS A 148 -8.28 -8.28 -12.96
CA LYS A 148 -7.92 -7.42 -14.11
C LYS A 148 -8.85 -6.21 -14.18
N VAL A 149 -10.16 -6.41 -14.00
CA VAL A 149 -11.15 -5.32 -13.94
C VAL A 149 -10.84 -4.36 -12.79
N LEU A 150 -10.53 -4.90 -11.59
CA LEU A 150 -10.19 -4.08 -10.43
C LEU A 150 -8.91 -3.25 -10.65
N LEU A 151 -7.88 -3.81 -11.29
CA LEU A 151 -6.66 -3.10 -11.65
C LEU A 151 -6.93 -1.98 -12.67
N VAL A 152 -7.79 -2.22 -13.65
CA VAL A 152 -8.22 -1.18 -14.60
C VAL A 152 -8.96 -0.05 -13.89
N ILE A 153 -9.86 -0.38 -12.94
CA ILE A 153 -10.56 0.62 -12.12
C ILE A 153 -9.56 1.44 -11.30
N ILE A 154 -8.61 0.80 -10.61
CA ILE A 154 -7.56 1.49 -9.84
C ILE A 154 -6.77 2.45 -10.74
N PHE A 155 -6.43 2.04 -11.96
CA PHE A 155 -5.71 2.88 -12.91
C PHE A 155 -6.54 4.08 -13.39
N ILE A 156 -7.83 3.89 -13.68
CA ILE A 156 -8.74 4.99 -14.03
C ILE A 156 -8.87 5.97 -12.87
N LEU A 157 -9.02 5.48 -11.64
CA LEU A 157 -9.08 6.31 -10.43
C LEU A 157 -7.79 7.08 -10.18
N PHE A 158 -6.64 6.47 -10.48
CA PHE A 158 -5.34 7.14 -10.40
C PHE A 158 -5.21 8.29 -11.41
N ILE A 159 -5.59 8.05 -12.67
CA ILE A 159 -5.56 9.09 -13.72
C ILE A 159 -6.52 10.22 -13.37
N SER A 160 -7.74 9.91 -12.94
CA SER A 160 -8.74 10.92 -12.62
C SER A 160 -8.29 11.79 -11.43
N SER A 161 -7.80 11.17 -10.36
CA SER A 161 -7.22 11.89 -9.21
C SER A 161 -6.06 12.79 -9.61
N THR A 162 -5.06 12.22 -10.30
CA THR A 162 -3.88 12.98 -10.73
C THR A 162 -4.25 14.15 -11.63
N SER A 163 -5.20 13.97 -12.55
CA SER A 163 -5.66 15.03 -13.45
C SER A 163 -6.31 16.18 -12.68
N VAL A 164 -7.15 15.87 -11.69
CA VAL A 164 -7.78 16.88 -10.83
C VAL A 164 -6.73 17.68 -10.07
N VAL A 165 -5.71 17.02 -9.50
CA VAL A 165 -4.64 17.70 -8.75
C VAL A 165 -3.75 18.58 -9.64
N VAL A 166 -3.41 18.10 -10.85
CA VAL A 166 -2.55 18.85 -11.77
C VAL A 166 -3.25 20.10 -12.31
N ILE A 167 -4.54 19.97 -12.66
CA ILE A 167 -5.36 21.04 -13.22
C ILE A 167 -5.82 22.03 -12.14
N ALA A 168 -6.01 21.58 -10.90
CA ALA A 168 -6.43 22.45 -9.81
C ALA A 168 -5.42 23.58 -9.56
N ASN A 169 -5.92 24.82 -9.60
CA ASN A 169 -5.19 25.98 -9.13
C ASN A 169 -5.06 25.95 -7.60
N VAL A 170 -4.11 26.71 -7.05
CA VAL A 170 -3.81 26.77 -5.61
C VAL A 170 -5.05 27.09 -4.77
N GLU A 171 -5.96 27.93 -5.27
CA GLU A 171 -7.21 28.29 -4.59
C GLU A 171 -8.23 27.14 -4.50
N VAL A 172 -8.23 26.21 -5.48
CA VAL A 172 -9.12 25.04 -5.52
C VAL A 172 -8.47 23.82 -4.87
N SER A 173 -7.23 23.94 -4.38
CA SER A 173 -6.44 22.83 -3.84
C SER A 173 -7.19 22.04 -2.76
N ASN A 174 -7.93 22.69 -1.86
CA ASN A 174 -8.71 22.00 -0.82
C ASN A 174 -9.73 21.00 -1.41
N ASN A 175 -10.42 21.38 -2.48
CA ASN A 175 -11.40 20.51 -3.12
C ASN A 175 -10.72 19.31 -3.80
N ALA A 176 -9.50 19.50 -4.33
CA ALA A 176 -8.70 18.41 -4.87
C ALA A 176 -8.25 17.41 -3.78
N HIS A 177 -7.88 17.91 -2.59
CA HIS A 177 -7.59 17.05 -1.42
C HIS A 177 -8.80 16.22 -1.00
N TYR A 178 -10.00 16.83 -0.91
CA TYR A 178 -11.23 16.11 -0.58
C TYR A 178 -11.61 15.09 -1.65
N PHE A 179 -11.45 15.44 -2.92
CA PHE A 179 -11.70 14.52 -4.03
C PHE A 179 -10.77 13.31 -3.95
N GLU A 180 -9.46 13.52 -3.77
CA GLU A 180 -8.50 12.43 -3.62
C GLU A 180 -8.82 11.56 -2.40
N ALA A 181 -9.11 12.18 -1.25
CA ALA A 181 -9.49 11.44 -0.04
C ALA A 181 -10.73 10.57 -0.29
N GLY A 182 -11.75 11.09 -0.99
CA GLY A 182 -12.93 10.34 -1.38
C GLY A 182 -12.62 9.17 -2.33
N VAL A 183 -11.80 9.40 -3.34
CA VAL A 183 -11.36 8.37 -4.30
C VAL A 183 -10.55 7.28 -3.61
N ALA A 184 -9.60 7.64 -2.75
CA ALA A 184 -8.77 6.71 -1.99
C ALA A 184 -9.63 5.86 -1.03
N THR A 185 -10.57 6.48 -0.33
CA THR A 185 -11.53 5.80 0.56
C THR A 185 -12.38 4.80 -0.21
N PHE A 186 -12.96 5.21 -1.34
CA PHE A 186 -13.77 4.33 -2.19
C PHE A 186 -12.95 3.15 -2.72
N ARG A 187 -11.75 3.41 -3.23
CA ARG A 187 -10.82 2.40 -3.72
C ARG A 187 -10.53 1.34 -2.65
N ASP A 188 -10.08 1.77 -1.47
CA ASP A 188 -9.64 0.86 -0.42
C ASP A 188 -10.81 0.06 0.17
N PHE A 189 -11.98 0.69 0.33
CA PHE A 189 -13.20 0.01 0.75
C PHE A 189 -13.64 -1.06 -0.26
N CYS A 190 -13.68 -0.73 -1.55
CA CYS A 190 -14.07 -1.68 -2.58
C CYS A 190 -13.10 -2.87 -2.64
N ILE A 191 -11.79 -2.63 -2.64
CA ILE A 191 -10.79 -3.71 -2.65
C ILE A 191 -10.92 -4.58 -1.39
N GLY A 192 -11.02 -3.96 -0.21
CA GLY A 192 -11.15 -4.67 1.07
C GLY A 192 -12.41 -5.51 1.13
N PHE A 193 -13.54 -4.98 0.67
CA PHE A 193 -14.80 -5.71 0.57
C PHE A 193 -14.69 -6.91 -0.39
N CYS A 194 -14.10 -6.71 -1.56
CA CYS A 194 -13.90 -7.79 -2.52
C CYS A 194 -12.99 -8.89 -1.98
N PHE A 195 -11.89 -8.54 -1.31
CA PHE A 195 -11.01 -9.51 -0.65
C PHE A 195 -11.74 -10.27 0.45
N LEU A 196 -12.58 -9.59 1.24
CA LEU A 196 -13.38 -10.22 2.29
C LEU A 196 -14.36 -11.25 1.74
N VAL A 197 -15.15 -10.89 0.72
CA VAL A 197 -16.09 -11.81 0.05
C VAL A 197 -15.36 -13.02 -0.51
N TYR A 198 -14.18 -12.81 -1.09
CA TYR A 198 -13.36 -13.88 -1.62
C TYR A 198 -12.81 -14.80 -0.53
N MET A 199 -12.28 -14.22 0.55
CA MET A 199 -11.71 -14.96 1.66
C MET A 199 -12.78 -15.85 2.34
N ILE A 200 -14.02 -15.38 2.45
CA ILE A 200 -15.14 -16.18 2.97
C ILE A 200 -15.37 -17.44 2.11
N HIS A 201 -15.34 -17.31 0.78
CA HIS A 201 -15.51 -18.46 -0.12
C HIS A 201 -14.37 -19.47 0.02
N VAL A 202 -13.12 -18.99 0.08
CA VAL A 202 -11.95 -19.87 0.25
C VAL A 202 -11.96 -20.56 1.61
N LEU A 203 -12.36 -19.87 2.67
CA LEU A 203 -12.48 -20.46 4.02
C LEU A 203 -13.50 -21.59 4.09
N GLN A 204 -14.60 -21.49 3.35
CA GLN A 204 -15.58 -22.57 3.28
C GLN A 204 -14.96 -23.85 2.70
N GLN A 205 -14.16 -23.73 1.64
CA GLN A 205 -13.45 -24.86 1.03
C GLN A 205 -12.40 -25.49 1.96
N PHE A 206 -11.72 -24.68 2.77
CA PHE A 206 -10.78 -25.19 3.78
C PHE A 206 -11.46 -25.91 4.94
N ARG A 207 -12.65 -25.45 5.35
CA ARG A 207 -13.45 -26.13 6.39
C ARG A 207 -13.89 -27.52 5.95
N GLU A 208 -14.29 -27.66 4.68
CA GLU A 208 -14.70 -28.94 4.12
C GLU A 208 -13.53 -29.94 4.00
N SER A 209 -12.30 -29.45 3.84
CA SER A 209 -11.10 -30.29 3.71
C SER A 209 -10.38 -30.61 5.02
N GLY A 210 -10.71 -29.95 6.15
CA GLY A 210 -10.18 -30.29 7.48
C GLY A 210 -8.68 -30.00 7.70
N ASN A 211 -8.01 -29.28 6.80
CA ASN A 211 -6.54 -29.26 6.69
C ASN A 211 -5.81 -28.02 7.29
N MET A 212 -6.47 -27.14 8.05
CA MET A 212 -5.78 -25.97 8.64
C MET A 212 -5.00 -26.34 9.93
N ARG A 213 -3.73 -26.74 9.79
CA ARG A 213 -2.79 -26.85 10.94
C ARG A 213 -2.06 -25.52 11.17
N LYS A 214 -1.85 -25.12 12.42
CA LYS A 214 -1.23 -23.82 12.80
C LYS A 214 0.19 -23.56 12.24
N SER A 215 0.91 -24.59 11.79
CA SER A 215 2.25 -24.45 11.20
C SER A 215 2.27 -24.68 9.70
N SER A 216 1.10 -24.84 9.06
CA SER A 216 1.04 -25.15 7.65
C SER A 216 1.27 -23.87 6.81
N PRO A 217 1.85 -24.00 5.60
CA PRO A 217 2.00 -22.87 4.68
C PRO A 217 0.68 -22.12 4.45
N GLU A 218 -0.44 -22.85 4.39
CA GLU A 218 -1.79 -22.30 4.21
C GLU A 218 -2.21 -21.37 5.36
N PHE A 219 -1.84 -21.69 6.61
CA PHE A 219 -2.13 -20.81 7.74
C PHE A 219 -1.37 -19.48 7.64
N ARG A 220 -0.10 -19.51 7.22
CA ARG A 220 0.70 -18.30 7.00
C ARG A 220 0.08 -17.42 5.90
N LEU A 221 -0.38 -18.05 4.82
CA LEU A 221 -1.08 -17.37 3.73
C LEU A 221 -2.40 -16.75 4.20
N PHE A 222 -3.17 -17.48 5.00
CA PHE A 222 -4.41 -16.99 5.58
C PHE A 222 -4.17 -15.74 6.44
N VAL A 223 -3.18 -15.78 7.34
CA VAL A 223 -2.81 -14.64 8.20
C VAL A 223 -2.47 -13.41 7.37
N MET A 224 -1.67 -13.56 6.31
CA MET A 224 -1.32 -12.43 5.44
C MET A 224 -2.53 -11.88 4.68
N CYS A 225 -3.45 -12.72 4.18
CA CYS A 225 -4.69 -12.25 3.57
C CYS A 225 -5.57 -11.47 4.56
N VAL A 226 -5.71 -11.95 5.80
CA VAL A 226 -6.43 -11.25 6.87
C VAL A 226 -5.78 -9.90 7.16
N THR A 227 -4.44 -9.86 7.27
CA THR A 227 -3.70 -8.60 7.47
C THR A 227 -3.98 -7.58 6.36
N LEU A 228 -3.97 -8.00 5.08
CA LEU A 228 -4.28 -7.12 3.95
C LEU A 228 -5.70 -6.55 4.04
N ILE A 229 -6.69 -7.38 4.37
CA ILE A 229 -8.08 -6.95 4.50
C ILE A 229 -8.23 -5.95 5.65
N LEU A 230 -7.67 -6.27 6.82
CA LEU A 230 -7.74 -5.39 7.99
C LEU A 230 -7.09 -4.04 7.71
N VAL A 231 -5.92 -4.03 7.06
CA VAL A 231 -5.23 -2.79 6.69
C VAL A 231 -6.07 -1.91 5.76
N LEU A 232 -6.75 -2.49 4.77
CA LEU A 232 -7.59 -1.72 3.84
C LEU A 232 -8.76 -1.04 4.56
N PHE A 233 -9.40 -1.73 5.52
CA PHE A 233 -10.46 -1.14 6.33
C PHE A 233 -9.94 -0.10 7.32
N ILE A 234 -8.80 -0.36 7.98
CA ILE A 234 -8.17 0.62 8.88
C ILE A 234 -7.81 1.87 8.09
N ARG A 235 -7.21 1.75 6.90
CA ARG A 235 -6.85 2.88 6.05
C ARG A 235 -8.08 3.68 5.61
N THR A 236 -9.16 3.00 5.23
CA THR A 236 -10.44 3.65 4.91
C THR A 236 -10.94 4.47 6.11
N ALA A 237 -10.95 3.88 7.30
CA ALA A 237 -11.37 4.55 8.53
C ALA A 237 -10.46 5.74 8.88
N SER A 238 -9.14 5.60 8.73
CA SER A 238 -8.17 6.66 8.95
C SER A 238 -8.41 7.84 8.01
N ILE A 239 -8.55 7.62 6.70
CA ILE A 239 -8.77 8.70 5.73
C ILE A 239 -10.07 9.46 6.06
N VAL A 240 -11.15 8.74 6.37
CA VAL A 240 -12.43 9.34 6.76
C VAL A 240 -12.27 10.15 8.04
N PHE A 241 -11.61 9.60 9.06
CA PHE A 241 -11.35 10.29 10.32
C PHE A 241 -10.55 11.58 10.12
N TYR A 242 -9.44 11.53 9.37
CA TYR A 242 -8.65 12.72 9.07
C TYR A 242 -9.43 13.76 8.30
N THR A 243 -10.21 13.32 7.31
CA THR A 243 -11.00 14.21 6.46
C THR A 243 -12.06 14.96 7.25
N PHE A 244 -12.73 14.31 8.22
CA PHE A 244 -13.77 14.98 9.02
C PHE A 244 -13.24 15.72 10.24
N HIS A 245 -12.25 15.15 10.94
CA HIS A 245 -11.76 15.71 12.20
C HIS A 245 -10.84 16.92 11.99
N TYR A 246 -10.03 16.91 10.93
CA TYR A 246 -9.08 17.98 10.62
C TYR A 246 -9.56 18.93 9.51
N SER A 247 -10.78 18.74 8.99
CA SER A 247 -11.43 19.72 8.12
C SER A 247 -11.66 21.02 8.88
N GLY A 248 -10.82 22.03 8.64
CA GLY A 248 -11.00 23.38 9.13
C GLY A 248 -10.25 23.76 10.43
N GLN A 249 -9.36 22.92 10.94
CA GLN A 249 -8.50 23.29 12.09
C GLN A 249 -7.10 23.75 11.66
N ILE A 250 -6.53 24.67 12.44
CA ILE A 250 -5.25 25.37 12.23
C ILE A 250 -4.05 24.42 12.37
N HIS A 251 -4.21 23.30 13.06
CA HIS A 251 -3.12 22.41 13.46
C HIS A 251 -2.76 21.34 12.43
N GLU A 252 -2.56 21.74 11.17
CA GLU A 252 -2.05 20.81 10.15
C GLU A 252 -0.62 20.33 10.47
N PHE A 253 0.16 21.16 11.17
CA PHE A 253 1.51 20.84 11.59
C PHE A 253 1.62 20.91 13.11
N SER A 254 1.14 19.86 13.78
CA SER A 254 1.29 19.68 15.22
C SER A 254 2.01 18.38 15.55
N LEU A 255 2.61 18.34 16.74
CA LEU A 255 3.23 17.12 17.27
C LEU A 255 2.22 15.96 17.36
N GLU A 256 0.99 16.25 17.77
CA GLU A 256 -0.08 15.25 17.85
C GLU A 256 -0.35 14.61 16.49
N ARG A 257 -0.50 15.44 15.43
CA ARG A 257 -0.71 14.95 14.05
C ARG A 257 0.49 14.18 13.53
N LEU A 258 1.72 14.58 13.88
CA LEU A 258 2.92 13.83 13.53
C LEU A 258 2.93 12.43 14.17
N ILE A 259 2.55 12.31 15.45
CA ILE A 259 2.48 11.02 16.14
C ILE A 259 1.40 10.12 15.51
N MET A 260 0.21 10.66 15.26
CA MET A 260 -0.86 9.90 14.61
C MET A 260 -0.46 9.46 13.20
N PHE A 261 0.15 10.35 12.41
CA PHE A 261 0.71 10.00 11.11
C PHE A 261 1.72 8.86 11.23
N ALA A 262 2.69 8.94 12.16
CA ALA A 262 3.67 7.89 12.33
C ALA A 262 3.03 6.54 12.69
N ILE A 263 2.07 6.50 13.62
CA ILE A 263 1.37 5.28 14.01
C ILE A 263 0.57 4.71 12.84
N GLU A 264 -0.16 5.56 12.12
CA GLU A 264 -0.95 5.15 10.96
C GLU A 264 -0.07 4.55 9.86
N GLN A 265 1.03 5.22 9.49
CA GLN A 265 1.95 4.71 8.47
C GLN A 265 2.58 3.38 8.90
N PHE A 266 2.86 3.21 10.21
CA PHE A 266 3.33 1.94 10.74
C PHE A 266 2.30 0.82 10.52
N ILE A 267 1.05 1.04 10.95
CA ILE A 267 -0.02 0.04 10.91
C ILE A 267 -0.46 -0.26 9.47
N THR A 268 -0.65 0.78 8.67
CA THR A 268 -1.30 0.67 7.36
C THR A 268 -0.33 0.47 6.22
N GLU A 269 0.97 0.74 6.39
CA GLU A 269 1.97 0.58 5.34
C GLU A 269 3.08 -0.38 5.77
N LEU A 270 3.82 -0.07 6.84
CA LEU A 270 5.00 -0.86 7.18
C LEU A 270 4.64 -2.30 7.61
N PHE A 271 3.63 -2.45 8.47
CA PHE A 271 3.19 -3.75 8.98
C PHE A 271 2.74 -4.74 7.88
N PRO A 272 1.84 -4.39 6.93
CA PRO A 272 1.44 -5.31 5.86
C PRO A 272 2.60 -5.67 4.93
N PHE A 273 3.44 -4.71 4.52
CA PHE A 273 4.59 -5.00 3.66
C PHE A 273 5.60 -5.91 4.38
N THR A 274 5.87 -5.66 5.66
CA THR A 274 6.75 -6.52 6.47
C THR A 274 6.15 -7.92 6.64
N THR A 275 4.83 -8.04 6.83
CA THR A 275 4.14 -9.34 6.92
C THR A 275 4.31 -10.15 5.63
N ILE A 276 4.14 -9.52 4.47
CA ILE A 276 4.32 -10.18 3.16
C ILE A 276 5.79 -10.63 2.99
N ALA A 277 6.75 -9.76 3.33
CA ALA A 277 8.18 -10.12 3.29
C ALA A 277 8.52 -11.27 4.23
N ALA A 278 7.99 -11.26 5.46
CA ALA A 278 8.21 -12.30 6.45
C ALA A 278 7.64 -13.65 5.98
N VAL A 279 6.40 -13.68 5.48
CA VAL A 279 5.80 -14.91 4.92
C VAL A 279 6.67 -15.48 3.79
N ARG A 280 7.21 -14.61 2.91
CA ARG A 280 8.12 -15.06 1.86
C ARG A 280 9.42 -15.63 2.42
N LEU A 281 10.06 -14.95 3.38
CA LEU A 281 11.28 -15.41 4.02
C LEU A 281 11.12 -16.81 4.63
N PHE A 282 10.06 -17.01 5.42
CA PHE A 282 9.79 -18.30 6.07
C PHE A 282 9.37 -19.40 5.09
N SER A 283 8.93 -19.06 3.88
CA SER A 283 8.60 -20.05 2.85
C SER A 283 9.84 -20.59 2.12
N ILE A 284 10.95 -19.85 2.06
CA ILE A 284 12.13 -20.24 1.27
C ILE A 284 12.82 -21.49 1.83
N ASP A 285 12.81 -21.65 3.16
CA ASP A 285 13.47 -22.77 3.83
C ASP A 285 12.70 -24.09 3.69
N GLU A 286 11.40 -24.05 3.37
CA GLU A 286 10.58 -25.26 3.18
C GLU A 286 10.72 -25.84 1.77
N TYR A 287 10.94 -25.01 0.74
CA TYR A 287 11.11 -25.46 -0.64
C TYR A 287 12.53 -25.94 -0.99
N SER A 288 13.53 -25.64 -0.16
CA SER A 288 14.91 -26.07 -0.39
C SER A 288 15.18 -27.53 0.00
N PHE A 289 14.24 -28.18 0.71
CA PHE A 289 14.41 -29.55 1.24
C PHE A 289 13.54 -30.64 0.60
N THR A 290 12.64 -30.28 -0.31
CA THR A 290 11.94 -31.27 -1.14
C THR A 290 12.28 -31.01 -2.59
N PRO A 291 13.28 -31.71 -3.18
CA PRO A 291 13.32 -31.83 -4.64
C PRO A 291 11.99 -32.46 -5.00
N ILE A 292 11.14 -31.69 -5.67
CA ILE A 292 9.82 -32.18 -5.95
C ILE A 292 9.98 -33.26 -7.02
N GLU A 293 9.80 -34.51 -6.59
CA GLU A 293 9.39 -35.65 -7.42
C GLU A 293 8.06 -35.29 -8.11
N TYR A 294 8.11 -34.41 -9.12
CA TYR A 294 7.02 -34.18 -10.06
C TYR A 294 7.31 -34.80 -11.43
N GLU A 295 8.36 -35.65 -11.55
CA GLU A 295 8.63 -36.38 -12.79
C GLU A 295 7.84 -37.69 -12.94
N ASP A 296 7.18 -38.22 -11.92
CA ASP A 296 6.57 -39.57 -12.00
C ASP A 296 5.02 -39.62 -12.00
N VAL A 297 4.31 -38.52 -12.31
CA VAL A 297 2.83 -38.54 -12.49
C VAL A 297 2.36 -37.93 -13.82
N PHE A 298 3.19 -37.98 -14.86
CA PHE A 298 2.75 -37.79 -16.25
C PHE A 298 3.29 -38.88 -17.17
#